data_AF-A0A7W4CRF5-F1
#
_entry.id   AF-A0A7W4CRF5-F1
#
_cell.length_a   1.000
_cell.length_b   1.000
_cell.length_c   1.000
_cell.angle_alpha   90.00
_cell.angle_beta   90.00
_cell.angle_gamma   90.00
#
_symmetry.space_group_name_H-M   'P 1'
#
loop_
_entity.id
_entity.type
_entity.pdbx_description
1 polymer ?
#
loop_
_entity_poly.entity_id
_entity_poly.type
_entity_poly.pdbx_seq_one_letter_code
_entity_poly.pdbx_strand_id
1 'polypeptide(L)'
;MKATKLVGILSIIAGVVLIVAGAVTWTQVSSQLKAENITVPGDSTFMNGAYAGKEVTGPLSAFAQADTINMHALAGSEGKTYAELGSLAREAEAAGDTAAAEEFNKQRNTVMNGSFLRASLFTSVVAFGVAALVIGLGILFALIGWALTTIRPVVGRVEA
;
A
#
# COMPACT_ATOMS: atom_id res chain seq x y z
N MET A 1 -28.01 32.50 -6.38
CA MET A 1 -27.09 32.85 -5.27
C MET A 1 -27.17 31.91 -4.07
N LYS A 2 -28.37 31.56 -3.56
CA LYS A 2 -28.51 30.62 -2.42
C LYS A 2 -27.94 29.22 -2.72
N ALA A 3 -28.21 28.69 -3.92
CA ALA A 3 -27.74 27.37 -4.34
C ALA A 3 -26.20 27.26 -4.39
N THR A 4 -25.50 28.24 -4.99
CA THR A 4 -24.02 28.23 -5.09
C THR A 4 -23.34 28.26 -3.72
N LYS A 5 -23.85 29.09 -2.81
CA LYS A 5 -23.32 29.17 -1.43
C LYS A 5 -23.61 27.90 -0.64
N LEU A 6 -24.81 27.32 -0.80
CA LEU A 6 -25.17 26.04 -0.18
C LEU A 6 -24.27 24.90 -0.68
N VAL A 7 -24.12 24.76 -1.99
CA VAL A 7 -23.26 23.74 -2.60
C VAL A 7 -21.81 23.93 -2.16
N GLY A 8 -21.30 25.18 -2.12
CA GLY A 8 -19.96 25.46 -1.63
C GLY A 8 -19.73 25.01 -0.18
N ILE A 9 -20.68 25.31 0.72
CA ILE A 9 -20.61 24.86 2.12
C ILE A 9 -20.65 23.32 2.21
N LEU A 10 -21.55 22.67 1.46
CA LEU A 10 -21.64 21.21 1.44
C LEU A 10 -20.36 20.56 0.90
N SER A 11 -19.74 21.14 -0.14
CA SER A 11 -18.46 20.67 -0.66
C SER A 11 -17.32 20.80 0.37
N ILE A 12 -17.28 21.88 1.14
CA ILE A 12 -16.32 22.04 2.25
C ILE A 12 -16.53 20.95 3.30
N ILE A 13 -17.77 20.73 3.73
CA ILE A 13 -18.10 19.70 4.73
C ILE A 13 -17.68 18.32 4.22
N ALA A 14 -18.04 17.97 2.98
CA ALA A 14 -17.62 16.73 2.36
C ALA A 14 -16.09 16.60 2.32
N GLY A 15 -15.40 17.67 1.95
CA GLY A 15 -13.94 17.71 1.94
C GLY A 15 -13.31 17.42 3.30
N VAL A 16 -13.81 18.06 4.36
CA VAL A 16 -13.36 17.83 5.75
C VAL A 16 -13.62 16.39 6.18
N VAL A 17 -14.80 15.84 5.89
CA VAL A 17 -15.14 14.45 6.23
C VAL A 17 -14.17 13.48 5.55
N LEU A 18 -13.87 13.68 4.26
CA LEU A 18 -12.93 12.84 3.52
C LEU A 18 -11.51 12.92 4.12
N ILE A 19 -11.02 14.12 4.45
CA ILE A 19 -9.70 14.29 5.09
C ILE A 19 -9.63 13.50 6.40
N VAL A 20 -10.65 13.64 7.25
CA VAL A 20 -10.71 12.93 8.54
C VAL A 20 -10.77 11.43 8.33
N ALA A 21 -11.62 10.94 7.43
CA ALA A 21 -11.76 9.52 7.15
C ALA A 21 -10.46 8.88 6.61
N GLY A 22 -9.78 9.57 5.70
CA GLY A 22 -8.49 9.13 5.17
C GLY A 22 -7.39 9.14 6.24
N ALA A 23 -7.31 10.19 7.07
CA ALA A 23 -6.34 10.26 8.17
C ALA A 23 -6.56 9.14 9.20
N VAL A 24 -7.82 8.88 9.58
CA VAL A 24 -8.18 7.78 10.48
C VAL A 24 -7.75 6.45 9.89
N THR A 25 -8.06 6.19 8.61
CA THR A 25 -7.64 4.96 7.92
C THR A 25 -6.11 4.81 7.93
N TRP A 26 -5.37 5.86 7.60
CA TRP A 26 -3.90 5.84 7.61
C TRP A 26 -3.35 5.46 8.99
N THR A 27 -3.86 6.10 10.04
CA THR A 27 -3.41 5.83 11.42
C THR A 27 -3.73 4.40 11.87
N GLN A 28 -4.88 3.86 11.48
CA GLN A 28 -5.25 2.48 11.79
C GLN A 28 -4.31 1.47 11.12
N VAL A 29 -4.03 1.63 9.83
CA VAL A 29 -3.10 0.74 9.11
C VAL A 29 -1.70 0.83 9.71
N SER A 30 -1.23 2.02 10.03
CA SER A 30 0.07 2.22 10.69
C SER A 30 0.12 1.55 12.06
N SER A 31 -0.95 1.64 12.86
CA SER A 31 -1.03 0.98 14.16
C SER A 31 -1.04 -0.55 14.04
N GLN A 32 -1.74 -1.10 13.03
CA GLN A 32 -1.76 -2.55 12.80
C GLN A 32 -0.35 -3.05 12.41
N LEU A 33 0.32 -2.38 11.48
CA LEU A 33 1.68 -2.74 11.09
C LEU A 33 2.66 -2.63 12.27
N LYS A 34 2.53 -1.58 13.09
CA LYS A 34 3.37 -1.42 14.28
C LYS A 34 3.15 -2.54 15.31
N ALA A 35 1.91 -3.03 15.45
CA ALA A 35 1.58 -4.10 16.38
C ALA A 35 2.25 -5.43 16.01
N GLU A 36 2.53 -5.67 14.72
CA GLU A 36 3.25 -6.86 14.25
C GLU A 36 4.75 -6.85 14.60
N ASN A 37 5.29 -5.72 15.11
CA ASN A 37 6.68 -5.57 15.56
C ASN A 37 7.72 -6.04 14.53
N ILE A 38 7.47 -5.74 13.25
CA ILE A 38 8.35 -6.12 12.15
C ILE A 38 9.40 -5.03 11.92
N THR A 39 10.65 -5.44 11.77
CA THR A 39 11.77 -4.57 11.39
C THR A 39 12.32 -4.99 10.05
N VAL A 40 12.58 -4.01 9.17
CA VAL A 40 13.21 -4.25 7.87
C VAL A 40 14.63 -4.81 8.07
N PRO A 41 14.99 -5.96 7.45
CA PRO A 41 16.32 -6.53 7.58
C PRO A 41 17.44 -5.56 7.18
N GLY A 42 18.62 -5.76 7.79
CA GLY A 42 19.79 -4.90 7.60
C GLY A 42 20.38 -4.95 6.19
N ASP A 43 20.10 -6.02 5.45
CA ASP A 43 20.52 -6.25 4.07
C ASP A 43 19.48 -5.78 3.03
N SER A 44 18.46 -5.03 3.47
CA SER A 44 17.53 -4.36 2.55
C SER A 44 18.28 -3.36 1.66
N THR A 45 18.15 -3.50 0.35
CA THR A 45 18.77 -2.61 -0.65
C THR A 45 17.81 -1.52 -1.13
N PHE A 46 16.53 -1.60 -0.76
CA PHE A 46 15.51 -0.65 -1.17
C PHE A 46 15.89 0.79 -0.79
N MET A 47 15.80 1.71 -1.77
CA MET A 47 16.22 3.11 -1.62
C MET A 47 17.64 3.26 -1.07
N ASN A 48 18.60 2.48 -1.60
CA ASN A 48 19.98 2.43 -1.13
C ASN A 48 20.11 2.08 0.37
N GLY A 49 19.22 1.21 0.87
CA GLY A 49 19.20 0.76 2.27
C GLY A 49 18.66 1.78 3.27
N ALA A 50 17.98 2.84 2.81
CA ALA A 50 17.43 3.88 3.70
C ALA A 50 16.45 3.34 4.76
N TYR A 51 15.85 2.18 4.52
CA TYR A 51 14.87 1.54 5.40
C TYR A 51 15.44 0.37 6.21
N ALA A 52 16.70 -0.02 6.00
CA ALA A 52 17.33 -1.09 6.76
C ALA A 52 17.29 -0.80 8.27
N GLY A 53 16.82 -1.77 9.07
CA GLY A 53 16.67 -1.65 10.52
C GLY A 53 15.52 -0.73 10.98
N LYS A 54 14.67 -0.23 10.07
CA LYS A 54 13.49 0.58 10.43
C LYS A 54 12.29 -0.31 10.73
N GLU A 55 11.46 0.13 11.67
CA GLU A 55 10.17 -0.50 11.92
C GLU A 55 9.25 -0.36 10.71
N VAL A 56 8.49 -1.43 10.41
CA VAL A 56 7.48 -1.43 9.37
C VAL A 56 6.22 -0.75 9.91
N THR A 57 6.12 0.56 9.73
CA THR A 57 4.97 1.36 10.23
C THR A 57 4.33 2.26 9.18
N GLY A 58 4.96 2.38 8.01
CA GLY A 58 4.47 3.17 6.88
C GLY A 58 4.58 2.43 5.55
N PRO A 59 4.10 3.06 4.46
CA PRO A 59 4.04 2.42 3.15
C PRO A 59 5.42 2.06 2.60
N LEU A 60 6.41 2.95 2.73
CA LEU A 60 7.74 2.72 2.17
C LEU A 60 8.53 1.66 2.95
N SER A 61 8.40 1.62 4.29
CA SER A 61 8.98 0.55 5.11
C SER A 61 8.30 -0.81 4.85
N ALA A 62 6.98 -0.83 4.61
CA ALA A 62 6.26 -2.06 4.26
C ALA A 62 6.67 -2.58 2.88
N PHE A 63 6.86 -1.68 1.91
CA PHE A 63 7.41 -2.03 0.61
C PHE A 63 8.84 -2.58 0.73
N ALA A 64 9.71 -1.91 1.49
CA ALA A 64 11.09 -2.36 1.72
C ALA A 64 11.14 -3.77 2.34
N GLN A 65 10.28 -4.04 3.32
CA GLN A 65 10.14 -5.37 3.91
C GLN A 65 9.70 -6.40 2.87
N ALA A 66 8.66 -6.10 2.08
CA ALA A 66 8.13 -7.00 1.06
C ALA A 66 9.17 -7.31 -0.04
N ASP A 67 9.97 -6.33 -0.44
CA ASP A 67 11.05 -6.51 -1.38
C ASP A 67 12.16 -7.40 -0.81
N THR A 68 12.55 -7.15 0.44
CA THR A 68 13.61 -7.93 1.11
C THR A 68 13.19 -9.40 1.33
N ILE A 69 11.91 -9.64 1.67
CA ILE A 69 11.35 -11.02 1.73
C ILE A 69 11.48 -11.72 0.37
N ASN A 70 11.25 -11.02 -0.74
CA ASN A 70 11.40 -11.61 -2.07
C ASN A 70 12.86 -12.01 -2.33
N MET A 71 13.79 -11.13 -1.95
CA MET A 71 15.22 -11.38 -2.10
C MET A 71 15.65 -12.62 -1.32
N HIS A 72 15.23 -12.77 -0.05
CA HIS A 72 15.51 -13.97 0.74
C HIS A 72 14.81 -15.22 0.22
N ALA A 73 13.56 -15.10 -0.24
CA ALA A 73 12.81 -16.23 -0.80
C ALA A 73 13.48 -16.77 -2.08
N LEU A 74 13.93 -15.89 -2.97
CA LEU A 74 14.65 -16.26 -4.19
C LEU A 74 16.04 -16.79 -3.88
N ALA A 75 16.76 -16.22 -2.93
CA ALA A 75 18.05 -16.75 -2.49
C ALA A 75 17.91 -18.19 -1.95
N GLY A 76 16.87 -18.44 -1.14
CA GLY A 76 16.57 -19.77 -0.59
C GLY A 76 16.02 -20.79 -1.60
N SER A 77 15.59 -20.35 -2.78
CA SER A 77 15.09 -21.22 -3.86
C SER A 77 16.00 -21.26 -5.08
N GLU A 78 17.24 -20.76 -4.98
CA GLU A 78 18.17 -20.67 -6.10
C GLU A 78 17.59 -19.92 -7.32
N GLY A 79 16.78 -18.88 -7.04
CA GLY A 79 16.11 -18.05 -8.03
C GLY A 79 14.82 -18.65 -8.59
N LYS A 80 14.40 -19.85 -8.15
CA LYS A 80 13.22 -20.53 -8.66
C LYS A 80 11.94 -19.99 -8.03
N THR A 81 10.94 -19.75 -8.85
CA THR A 81 9.61 -19.35 -8.42
C THR A 81 8.81 -20.53 -7.86
N TYR A 82 7.70 -20.22 -7.17
CA TYR A 82 6.79 -21.24 -6.64
C TYR A 82 6.31 -22.25 -7.71
N ALA A 83 6.02 -21.76 -8.93
CA ALA A 83 5.56 -22.61 -10.02
C ALA A 83 6.68 -23.49 -10.58
N GLU A 84 7.88 -22.95 -10.73
CA GLU A 84 9.06 -23.70 -11.22
C GLU A 84 9.46 -24.80 -10.24
N LEU A 85 9.47 -24.51 -8.94
CA LEU A 85 9.71 -25.53 -7.91
C LEU A 85 8.66 -26.64 -7.95
N GLY A 86 7.40 -26.30 -8.22
CA GLY A 86 6.33 -27.28 -8.38
C GLY A 86 6.49 -28.17 -9.62
N SER A 87 7.05 -27.64 -10.71
CA SER A 87 7.39 -28.44 -11.89
C SER A 87 8.58 -29.36 -11.60
N LEU A 88 9.66 -28.85 -11.01
CA LEU A 88 10.85 -29.65 -10.66
C LEU A 88 10.53 -30.76 -9.66
N ALA A 89 9.68 -30.50 -8.67
CA ALA A 89 9.23 -31.53 -7.74
C ALA A 89 8.53 -32.70 -8.45
N ARG A 90 7.66 -32.40 -9.43
CA ARG A 90 6.97 -33.43 -10.21
C ARG A 90 7.90 -34.18 -11.15
N GLU A 91 8.88 -33.48 -11.74
CA GLU A 91 9.90 -34.10 -12.59
C GLU A 91 10.79 -35.06 -11.79
N ALA A 92 11.21 -34.65 -10.58
CA ALA A 92 11.97 -35.50 -9.67
C ALA A 92 11.17 -36.73 -9.22
N GLU A 93 9.89 -36.56 -8.87
CA GLU A 93 9.00 -37.66 -8.52
C GLU A 93 8.82 -38.65 -9.68
N ALA A 94 8.61 -38.15 -10.91
CA ALA A 94 8.52 -38.98 -12.11
C ALA A 94 9.83 -39.73 -12.42
N ALA A 95 10.97 -39.16 -12.06
CA ALA A 95 12.28 -39.79 -12.16
C ALA A 95 12.59 -40.77 -11.01
N GLY A 96 11.71 -40.89 -10.01
CA GLY A 96 11.91 -41.72 -8.82
C GLY A 96 12.85 -41.11 -7.77
N ASP A 97 13.30 -39.86 -7.97
CA ASP A 97 14.13 -39.13 -7.01
C ASP A 97 13.27 -38.45 -5.94
N THR A 98 12.82 -39.27 -4.99
CA THR A 98 11.96 -38.83 -3.88
C THR A 98 12.64 -37.80 -2.98
N ALA A 99 13.96 -37.85 -2.83
CA ALA A 99 14.71 -36.91 -2.01
C ALA A 99 14.74 -35.52 -2.63
N ALA A 100 15.00 -35.42 -3.94
CA ALA A 100 14.95 -34.14 -4.65
C ALA A 100 13.52 -33.57 -4.69
N ALA A 101 12.51 -34.43 -4.90
CA ALA A 101 11.11 -33.99 -4.88
C ALA A 101 10.71 -33.39 -3.52
N GLU A 102 11.13 -33.99 -2.40
CA GLU A 102 10.87 -33.47 -1.07
C GLU A 102 11.55 -32.11 -0.83
N GLU A 103 12.82 -31.97 -1.25
CA GLU A 103 13.55 -30.71 -1.11
C GLU A 103 12.90 -29.57 -1.93
N PHE A 104 12.53 -29.83 -3.19
CA PHE A 104 11.81 -28.84 -4.00
C PHE A 104 10.46 -28.44 -3.38
N ASN A 105 9.73 -29.40 -2.80
CA ASN A 105 8.48 -29.09 -2.09
C ASN A 105 8.72 -28.25 -0.83
N LYS A 106 9.80 -28.50 -0.09
CA LYS A 106 10.19 -27.70 1.08
C LYS A 106 10.52 -26.27 0.69
N GLN A 107 11.34 -26.07 -0.35
CA GLN A 107 11.64 -24.75 -0.89
C GLN A 107 10.37 -24.04 -1.37
N ARG A 108 9.47 -24.79 -2.03
CA ARG A 108 8.19 -24.28 -2.52
C ARG A 108 7.30 -23.75 -1.39
N ASN A 109 7.26 -24.45 -0.25
CA ASN A 109 6.54 -23.98 0.93
C ASN A 109 7.13 -22.68 1.49
N THR A 110 8.46 -22.54 1.51
CA THR A 110 9.13 -21.30 1.92
C THR A 110 8.80 -20.13 0.99
N VAL A 111 8.91 -20.32 -0.33
CA VAL A 111 8.57 -19.29 -1.33
C VAL A 111 7.10 -18.90 -1.28
N MET A 112 6.22 -19.87 -1.02
CA MET A 112 4.79 -19.64 -0.84
C MET A 112 4.53 -18.73 0.36
N ASN A 113 5.13 -19.05 1.52
CA ASN A 113 5.00 -18.22 2.72
C ASN A 113 5.53 -16.80 2.50
N GLY A 114 6.70 -16.67 1.85
CA GLY A 114 7.24 -15.37 1.47
C GLY A 114 6.28 -14.58 0.56
N SER A 115 5.65 -15.23 -0.41
CA SER A 115 4.66 -14.60 -1.29
C SER A 115 3.42 -14.11 -0.53
N PHE A 116 2.95 -14.88 0.46
CA PHE A 116 1.82 -14.48 1.29
C PHE A 116 2.14 -13.25 2.16
N LEU A 117 3.31 -13.25 2.83
CA LEU A 117 3.76 -12.12 3.63
C LEU A 117 3.92 -10.85 2.78
N ARG A 118 4.43 -11.00 1.55
CA ARG A 118 4.53 -9.89 0.60
C ARG A 118 3.16 -9.37 0.18
N ALA A 119 2.23 -10.27 -0.12
CA ALA A 119 0.88 -9.89 -0.52
C ALA A 119 0.16 -9.11 0.61
N SER A 120 0.31 -9.53 1.87
CA SER A 120 -0.27 -8.80 2.99
C SER A 120 0.38 -7.42 3.16
N LEU A 121 1.70 -7.31 3.10
CA LEU A 121 2.41 -6.03 3.16
C LEU A 121 2.02 -5.08 2.01
N PHE A 122 1.91 -5.59 0.78
CA PHE A 122 1.44 -4.77 -0.35
C PHE A 122 -0.02 -4.35 -0.20
N THR A 123 -0.87 -5.19 0.40
CA THR A 123 -2.25 -4.79 0.75
C THR A 123 -2.24 -3.59 1.69
N SER A 124 -1.34 -3.55 2.68
CA SER A 124 -1.15 -2.36 3.54
C SER A 124 -0.62 -1.15 2.75
N VAL A 125 0.33 -1.33 1.82
CA VAL A 125 0.83 -0.24 0.95
C VAL A 125 -0.30 0.37 0.12
N VAL A 126 -1.18 -0.47 -0.46
CA VAL A 126 -2.36 -0.03 -1.20
C VAL A 126 -3.32 0.72 -0.28
N ALA A 127 -3.57 0.22 0.93
CA ALA A 127 -4.44 0.88 1.91
C ALA A 127 -3.93 2.30 2.26
N PHE A 128 -2.62 2.48 2.45
CA PHE A 128 -2.03 3.81 2.60
C PHE A 128 -2.23 4.68 1.36
N GLY A 129 -2.01 4.14 0.16
CA GLY A 129 -2.23 4.86 -1.10
C GLY A 129 -3.67 5.35 -1.25
N VAL A 130 -4.65 4.51 -0.94
CA VAL A 130 -6.07 4.87 -0.96
C VAL A 130 -6.39 5.91 0.11
N ALA A 131 -5.86 5.77 1.32
CA ALA A 131 -6.04 6.77 2.38
C ALA A 131 -5.49 8.15 1.98
N ALA A 132 -4.29 8.20 1.38
CA ALA A 132 -3.73 9.44 0.85
C ALA A 132 -4.58 10.04 -0.29
N LEU A 133 -5.08 9.21 -1.21
CA LEU A 133 -5.98 9.66 -2.27
C LEU A 133 -7.24 10.30 -1.70
N VAL A 134 -7.87 9.65 -0.71
CA VAL A 134 -9.09 10.17 -0.05
C VAL A 134 -8.83 11.51 0.63
N ILE A 135 -7.69 11.67 1.31
CA ILE A 135 -7.27 12.96 1.89
C ILE A 135 -7.09 14.00 0.78
N GLY A 136 -6.39 13.66 -0.30
CA GLY A 136 -6.16 14.55 -1.44
C GLY A 136 -7.46 15.01 -2.10
N LEU A 137 -8.42 14.11 -2.29
CA LEU A 137 -9.76 14.43 -2.76
C LEU A 137 -10.47 15.36 -1.77
N GLY A 138 -10.38 15.08 -0.46
CA GLY A 138 -10.98 15.95 0.55
C GLY A 138 -10.45 17.39 0.50
N ILE A 139 -9.14 17.56 0.31
CA ILE A 139 -8.52 18.87 0.09
C ILE A 139 -9.09 19.55 -1.16
N LEU A 140 -9.18 18.81 -2.28
CA LEU A 140 -9.72 19.34 -3.53
C LEU A 140 -11.18 19.80 -3.37
N PHE A 141 -12.03 19.00 -2.73
CA PHE A 141 -13.43 19.35 -2.45
C PHE A 141 -13.54 20.58 -1.54
N ALA A 142 -12.67 20.71 -0.54
CA ALA A 142 -12.62 21.89 0.32
C ALA A 142 -12.22 23.15 -0.46
N LEU A 143 -11.23 23.06 -1.35
CA LEU A 143 -10.79 24.18 -2.20
C LEU A 143 -11.88 24.59 -3.20
N ILE A 144 -12.55 23.63 -3.84
CA ILE A 144 -13.68 23.88 -4.74
C ILE A 144 -14.83 24.56 -3.98
N GLY A 145 -15.18 24.02 -2.81
CA GLY A 145 -16.24 24.58 -1.98
C GLY A 145 -15.92 26.01 -1.52
N TRP A 146 -14.66 26.25 -1.12
CA TRP A 146 -14.18 27.59 -0.79
C TRP A 146 -14.32 28.54 -1.99
N ALA A 147 -13.83 28.15 -3.17
CA ALA A 147 -13.97 28.96 -4.39
C ALA A 147 -15.45 29.32 -4.67
N LEU A 148 -16.37 28.36 -4.60
CA LEU A 148 -17.81 28.58 -4.80
C LEU A 148 -18.42 29.56 -3.79
N THR A 149 -17.96 29.56 -2.54
CA THR A 149 -18.43 30.52 -1.52
C THR A 149 -17.94 31.94 -1.73
N THR A 150 -16.89 32.15 -2.52
CA THR A 150 -16.29 33.49 -2.77
C THR A 150 -16.86 34.21 -3.99
N ILE A 151 -17.62 33.53 -4.86
CA ILE A 151 -18.22 34.11 -6.07
C ILE A 151 -19.22 35.23 -5.70
N ARG A 152 -18.92 36.47 -6.10
CA ARG A 152 -19.82 37.63 -5.97
C ARG A 152 -20.58 37.88 -7.28
N PRO A 153 -21.86 38.28 -7.25
CA PRO A 153 -22.58 38.65 -8.46
C PRO A 153 -21.99 39.93 -9.07
N VAL A 154 -21.83 39.95 -10.40
CA VAL A 154 -21.67 41.20 -11.14
C VAL A 154 -23.03 41.89 -11.13
N VAL A 155 -23.15 42.98 -10.37
CA VAL A 155 -24.31 43.87 -10.48
C VAL A 155 -24.16 44.57 -11.83
N GLY A 156 -24.97 44.15 -12.81
CA GLY A 156 -25.08 44.87 -14.08
C GLY A 156 -25.53 46.29 -13.79
N ARG A 157 -24.64 47.26 -14.03
CA ARG A 157 -24.99 48.67 -14.00
C ARG A 157 -25.91 48.90 -15.20
N VAL A 158 -27.21 49.02 -14.93
CA VAL A 158 -28.15 49.56 -15.92
C VAL A 158 -27.80 51.04 -16.00
N GLU A 159 -27.02 51.43 -17.00
CA GLU A 159 -26.83 52.85 -17.34
C GLU A 159 -28.17 53.36 -17.90
N ALA A 160 -28.68 54.40 -17.26
CA ALA A 160 -29.95 55.06 -17.56
C ALA A 160 -29.79 56.10 -18.67
#